data_AF-A0A525VQW2-F1
#
_entry.id   AF-A0A525VQW2-F1
#
_cell.length_a   1.000
_cell.length_b   1.000
_cell.length_c   1.000
_cell.angle_alpha   90.00
_cell.angle_beta   90.00
_cell.angle_gamma   90.00
#
_symmetry.space_group_name_H-M   'P 1'
#
loop_
_entity.id
_entity.type
_entity.pdbx_description
1 polymer ?
#
loop_
_entity_poly.entity_id
_entity_poly.type
_entity_poly.pdbx_seq_one_letter_code
_entity_poly.pdbx_strand_id
1 'polypeptide(L)'
;MKKIVINKSYGNFSVSHQAFIRLRELGQQDALKETDLGAYWPSSATPKEPSLNQCGILIPRDDLKLVQVVEELNGAANGHGAELRVVAIPDDVRWEISAVGGVEHVSEVHRTWA
;
A
#
# COMPACT_ATOMS: atom_id res chain seq x y z
N MET A 1 6.12 0.86 18.23
CA MET A 1 6.77 0.48 16.97
C MET A 1 5.89 0.96 15.83
N LYS A 2 6.45 1.75 14.92
CA LYS A 2 5.73 2.26 13.76
C LYS A 2 5.80 1.21 12.66
N LYS A 3 4.67 0.94 12.00
CA LYS A 3 4.58 -0.02 10.90
C LYS A 3 4.39 0.74 9.59
N ILE A 4 5.12 0.33 8.56
CA ILE A 4 5.11 0.96 7.23
C ILE A 4 4.88 -0.13 6.18
N VAL A 5 3.99 0.14 5.24
CA VAL A 5 3.72 -0.75 4.10
C VAL A 5 4.60 -0.36 2.91
N ILE A 6 5.39 -1.33 2.46
CA ILE A 6 6.26 -1.22 1.30
C ILE A 6 5.88 -2.24 0.22
N ASN A 7 6.27 -1.95 -1.01
CA ASN A 7 6.15 -2.83 -2.17
C ASN A 7 7.50 -3.49 -2.49
N LYS A 8 7.55 -4.82 -2.49
CA LYS A 8 8.73 -5.62 -2.79
C LYS A 8 8.82 -6.08 -4.25
N SER A 9 7.94 -5.60 -5.12
CA SER A 9 7.89 -5.94 -6.55
C SER A 9 8.17 -4.72 -7.42
N TYR A 10 8.64 -4.97 -8.65
CA TYR A 10 8.94 -3.96 -9.68
C TYR A 10 7.73 -3.13 -10.14
N GLY A 11 6.51 -3.54 -9.79
CA GLY A 11 5.30 -2.75 -10.05
C GLY A 11 5.24 -1.49 -9.19
N ASN A 12 4.26 -0.62 -9.46
CA ASN A 12 3.98 0.50 -8.58
C ASN A 12 3.27 0.01 -7.31
N PHE A 13 3.45 0.72 -6.20
CA PHE A 13 2.65 0.47 -5.02
C PHE A 13 1.16 0.70 -5.33
N SER A 14 0.37 -0.31 -5.07
CA SER A 14 -1.08 -0.25 -5.09
C SER A 14 -1.65 -1.39 -4.26
N VAL A 15 -2.85 -1.19 -3.73
CA VAL A 15 -3.63 -2.24 -3.09
C VAL A 15 -4.63 -2.83 -4.06
N SER A 16 -5.01 -4.08 -3.81
CA SER A 16 -6.05 -4.75 -4.58
C SER A 16 -7.41 -4.09 -4.39
N HIS A 17 -8.34 -4.34 -5.32
CA HIS A 17 -9.73 -3.91 -5.15
C HIS A 17 -10.34 -4.44 -3.84
N GLN A 18 -10.05 -5.70 -3.47
CA GLN A 18 -10.51 -6.28 -2.21
C GLN A 18 -9.97 -5.52 -0.99
N ALA A 19 -8.67 -5.20 -0.97
CA ALA A 19 -8.08 -4.39 0.11
C ALA A 19 -8.65 -2.97 0.14
N PHE A 20 -8.90 -2.38 -1.04
CA PHE A 20 -9.50 -1.05 -1.16
C PHE A 20 -10.91 -0.99 -0.58
N ILE A 21 -11.75 -1.99 -0.86
CA ILE A 21 -13.08 -2.11 -0.23
C ILE A 21 -12.93 -2.23 1.30
N ARG A 22 -12.04 -3.10 1.78
CA ARG A 22 -11.78 -3.26 3.21
C ARG A 22 -11.35 -1.95 3.89
N LEU A 23 -10.50 -1.16 3.24
CA LEU A 23 -10.07 0.15 3.73
C LEU A 23 -11.23 1.13 3.85
N ARG A 24 -12.18 1.10 2.91
CA ARG A 24 -13.40 1.91 2.96
C ARG A 24 -14.35 1.48 4.07
N GLU A 25 -14.51 0.18 4.29
CA GLU A 25 -15.27 -0.36 5.43
C GLU A 25 -14.71 0.12 6.77
N LEU A 26 -13.38 0.19 6.88
CA LEU A 26 -12.68 0.74 8.04
C LEU A 26 -12.73 2.28 8.09
N GLY A 27 -13.33 2.94 7.10
CA GLY A 27 -13.46 4.39 7.02
C GLY A 27 -12.14 5.13 6.78
N GLN A 28 -11.21 4.56 6.01
CA GLN A 28 -9.99 5.25 5.58
C GLN A 28 -10.36 6.38 4.61
N GLN A 29 -9.91 7.60 4.90
CA GLN A 29 -10.44 8.82 4.26
C GLN A 29 -10.04 8.98 2.80
N ASP A 30 -8.81 8.61 2.43
CA ASP A 30 -8.31 8.73 1.07
C ASP A 30 -8.93 7.65 0.17
N ALA A 31 -9.12 6.45 0.70
CA ALA A 31 -9.85 5.37 0.04
C ALA A 31 -11.31 5.74 -0.24
N LEU A 32 -11.96 6.47 0.67
CA LEU A 32 -13.33 6.97 0.47
C LEU A 32 -13.42 8.07 -0.59
N LYS A 33 -12.35 8.87 -0.77
CA LYS A 33 -12.30 9.94 -1.78
C LYS A 33 -11.93 9.44 -3.17
N GLU A 34 -11.07 8.45 -3.25
CA GLU A 34 -10.63 7.86 -4.51
C GLU A 34 -11.81 7.17 -5.22
N THR A 35 -11.95 7.34 -6.53
CA THR A 35 -13.03 6.74 -7.31
C THR A 35 -12.84 5.22 -7.41
N ASP A 36 -13.90 4.45 -7.14
CA ASP A 36 -13.89 3.00 -7.32
C ASP A 36 -14.36 2.62 -8.72
N LEU A 37 -13.41 2.44 -9.63
CA LEU A 37 -13.69 1.96 -10.98
C LEU A 37 -14.12 0.49 -10.99
N GLY A 38 -13.61 -0.31 -10.05
CA GLY A 38 -13.93 -1.73 -9.91
C GLY A 38 -15.39 -1.98 -9.54
N ALA A 39 -16.05 -1.03 -8.88
CA ALA A 39 -17.47 -1.10 -8.55
C ALA A 39 -18.39 -1.23 -9.77
N TYR A 40 -18.01 -0.65 -10.92
CA TYR A 40 -18.83 -0.71 -12.14
C TYR A 40 -18.67 -2.04 -12.88
N TRP A 41 -17.53 -2.71 -12.73
CA TRP A 41 -17.22 -3.99 -13.38
C TRP A 41 -16.56 -4.97 -12.41
N PRO A 42 -17.30 -5.48 -11.41
CA PRO A 42 -16.73 -6.29 -10.33
C PRO A 42 -16.15 -7.62 -10.83
N SER A 43 -16.71 -8.21 -11.90
CA SER A 43 -16.15 -9.41 -12.54
C SER A 43 -14.80 -9.18 -13.21
N SER A 44 -14.50 -7.93 -13.57
CA SER A 44 -13.28 -7.54 -14.27
C SER A 44 -12.22 -6.95 -13.35
N ALA A 45 -12.56 -6.59 -12.10
CA ALA A 45 -11.63 -6.05 -11.09
C ALA A 45 -10.64 -7.08 -10.51
N THR A 46 -10.24 -8.06 -11.32
CA THR A 46 -9.32 -9.14 -10.93
C THR A 46 -7.91 -8.59 -10.72
N PRO A 47 -7.04 -9.29 -9.95
CA PRO A 47 -5.62 -8.90 -9.79
C PRO A 47 -4.83 -8.74 -11.10
N LYS A 48 -5.34 -9.31 -12.20
CA LYS A 48 -4.70 -9.26 -13.51
C LYS A 48 -5.14 -8.07 -14.35
N GLU A 49 -6.17 -7.33 -13.95
CA GLU A 49 -6.68 -6.16 -14.67
C GLU A 49 -6.05 -4.88 -14.08
N PRO A 50 -5.02 -4.30 -14.72
CA PRO A 50 -4.30 -3.17 -14.16
C PRO A 50 -5.20 -1.94 -13.97
N SER A 51 -6.19 -1.74 -14.84
CA SER A 51 -7.04 -0.54 -14.81
C SER A 51 -8.03 -0.49 -13.64
N LEU A 52 -8.35 -1.65 -13.05
CA LEU A 52 -9.34 -1.79 -11.99
C LEU A 52 -8.73 -2.25 -10.65
N ASN A 53 -7.45 -2.64 -10.66
CA ASN A 53 -6.75 -3.22 -9.53
C ASN A 53 -5.48 -2.44 -9.17
N GLN A 54 -5.58 -1.11 -9.13
CA GLN A 54 -4.50 -0.20 -8.79
C GLN A 54 -5.01 0.91 -7.85
N CYS A 55 -5.48 0.52 -6.67
CA CYS A 55 -6.12 1.45 -5.74
C CYS A 55 -5.19 1.89 -4.60
N GLY A 56 -5.65 2.87 -3.82
CA GLY A 56 -5.06 3.22 -2.52
C GLY A 56 -3.68 3.86 -2.61
N ILE A 57 -3.33 4.41 -3.78
CA ILE A 57 -2.05 5.08 -4.04
C ILE A 57 -1.89 6.32 -3.15
N LEU A 58 -3.00 6.96 -2.80
CA LEU A 58 -3.03 8.17 -1.97
C LEU A 58 -2.93 7.90 -0.47
N ILE A 59 -3.04 6.64 -0.05
CA ILE A 59 -3.08 6.28 1.37
C ILE A 59 -1.66 6.39 1.95
N PRO A 60 -1.48 7.08 3.10
CA PRO A 60 -0.18 7.15 3.76
C PRO A 60 0.39 5.75 4.05
N ARG A 61 1.68 5.55 3.81
CA ARG A 61 2.32 4.22 3.97
C ARG A 61 2.39 3.74 5.41
N ASP A 62 2.24 4.63 6.39
CA ASP A 62 2.14 4.32 7.83
C ASP A 62 0.71 4.43 8.38
N ASP A 63 -0.31 4.48 7.50
CA ASP A 63 -1.71 4.46 7.92
C ASP A 63 -2.04 3.14 8.64
N LEU A 64 -2.61 3.23 9.85
CA LEU A 64 -2.90 2.07 10.68
C LEU A 64 -3.91 1.11 10.03
N LYS A 65 -4.86 1.62 9.24
CA LYS A 65 -5.87 0.81 8.54
C LYS A 65 -5.22 0.13 7.34
N LEU A 66 -4.33 0.81 6.62
CA LEU A 66 -3.53 0.20 5.56
C LEU A 66 -2.71 -0.98 6.09
N VAL A 67 -1.98 -0.76 7.18
CA VAL A 67 -1.22 -1.82 7.85
C VAL A 67 -2.13 -2.98 8.25
N GLN A 68 -3.24 -2.69 8.92
CA GLN A 68 -4.22 -3.70 9.33
C GLN A 68 -4.69 -4.53 8.14
N VAL A 69 -5.09 -3.90 7.03
CA VAL A 69 -5.61 -4.60 5.84
C VAL A 69 -4.54 -5.47 5.18
N VAL A 70 -3.30 -5.00 5.09
CA VAL A 70 -2.20 -5.79 4.53
C VAL A 70 -1.85 -6.98 5.41
N GLU A 71 -1.92 -6.84 6.73
CA GLU A 71 -1.72 -7.96 7.67
C GLU A 71 -2.89 -8.95 7.62
N GLU A 72 -4.14 -8.47 7.51
CA GLU A 72 -5.35 -9.29 7.42
C GLU A 72 -5.41 -10.10 6.12
N LEU A 73 -5.14 -9.46 4.98
CA LEU A 73 -5.35 -10.06 3.65
C LEU A 73 -4.08 -10.67 3.04
N ASN A 74 -2.91 -10.34 3.57
CA ASN A 74 -1.61 -10.80 3.08
C ASN A 74 -1.50 -10.63 1.55
N GLY A 75 -1.18 -11.68 0.79
CA GLY A 75 -1.06 -11.61 -0.68
C GLY A 75 -2.33 -11.17 -1.40
N ALA A 76 -3.52 -11.31 -0.80
CA ALA A 76 -4.76 -10.81 -1.39
C ALA A 76 -4.87 -9.28 -1.33
N ALA A 77 -4.04 -8.61 -0.53
CA ALA A 77 -3.95 -7.15 -0.51
C ALA A 77 -3.18 -6.58 -1.71
N ASN A 78 -2.44 -7.41 -2.44
CA ASN A 78 -1.55 -6.96 -3.50
C ASN A 78 -2.33 -6.41 -4.69
N GLY A 79 -2.10 -5.14 -5.02
CA GLY A 79 -2.53 -4.56 -6.29
C GLY A 79 -1.80 -5.16 -7.49
N HIS A 80 -2.16 -4.73 -8.69
CA HIS A 80 -1.59 -5.24 -9.93
C HIS A 80 -0.06 -5.06 -9.97
N GLY A 81 0.67 -6.19 -9.99
CA GLY A 81 2.13 -6.19 -10.05
C GLY A 81 2.82 -5.76 -8.75
N ALA A 82 2.09 -5.61 -7.64
CA ALA A 82 2.64 -5.26 -6.34
C ALA A 82 2.89 -6.50 -5.47
N GLU A 83 3.83 -6.40 -4.53
CA GLU A 83 4.01 -7.37 -3.45
C GLU A 83 4.13 -6.60 -2.12
N LEU A 84 3.02 -6.46 -1.39
CA LEU A 84 2.96 -5.63 -0.20
C LEU A 84 3.52 -6.34 1.02
N ARG A 85 4.33 -5.63 1.81
CA ARG A 85 4.91 -6.10 3.07
C ARG A 85 4.85 -5.01 4.12
N VAL A 86 4.65 -5.41 5.37
CA VAL A 86 4.70 -4.52 6.53
C VAL A 86 6.06 -4.61 7.19
N VAL A 87 6.71 -3.47 7.39
CA VAL A 87 7.99 -3.34 8.09
C VAL A 87 7.78 -2.55 9.37
N ALA A 88 8.31 -3.05 10.49
CA ALA A 88 8.29 -2.35 11.77
C ALA A 88 9.61 -1.59 11.98
N ILE A 89 9.50 -0.33 12.39
CA ILE A 89 10.60 0.55 12.75
C ILE A 89 10.38 1.15 14.14
N PRO A 90 11.41 1.75 14.78
CA PRO A 90 11.23 2.52 16.01
C PRO A 90 10.23 3.69 15.81
N ASP A 91 9.54 4.12 16.88
CA ASP A 91 8.51 5.17 16.78
C ASP A 91 9.10 6.58 16.61
N ASP A 92 10.34 6.77 17.06
CA ASP A 92 11.03 8.06 17.24
C ASP A 92 12.04 8.37 16.13
N VAL A 93 12.03 7.59 15.04
CA VAL A 93 12.91 7.84 13.88
C VAL A 93 12.15 8.45 12.72
N ARG A 94 12.78 9.42 12.05
CA ARG A 94 12.33 9.89 10.74
C ARG A 94 12.74 8.86 9.70
N TRP A 95 11.86 8.58 8.76
CA TRP A 95 12.07 7.55 7.76
C TRP A 95 11.75 8.05 6.36
N GLU A 96 12.30 7.37 5.38
CA GLU A 96 11.99 7.53 3.97
C GLU A 96 11.87 6.15 3.31
N ILE A 97 11.17 6.09 2.18
CA ILE A 97 11.15 4.90 1.32
C ILE A 97 12.06 5.19 0.14
N SER A 98 13.00 4.27 -0.10
CA SER A 98 13.83 4.24 -1.29
C SER A 98 13.55 2.96 -2.08
N ALA A 99 13.68 3.01 -3.40
CA ALA A 99 13.54 1.84 -4.25
C ALA A 99 14.88 1.53 -4.93
N VAL A 100 15.44 0.34 -4.67
CA VAL A 100 16.68 -0.12 -5.31
C VAL A 100 16.32 -1.33 -6.17
N GLY A 101 16.48 -1.19 -7.49
CA GLY A 101 16.09 -2.24 -8.43
C GLY A 101 14.60 -2.56 -8.39
N GLY A 102 13.73 -1.55 -8.22
CA GLY A 102 12.26 -1.71 -8.20
C GLY A 102 11.69 -2.25 -6.89
N VAL A 103 12.53 -2.60 -5.91
CA VAL A 103 12.10 -3.11 -4.61
C VAL A 103 12.20 -1.98 -3.59
N GLU A 104 11.09 -1.66 -2.91
CA GLU A 104 11.08 -0.64 -1.87
C GLU A 104 11.78 -1.15 -0.58
N HIS A 105 12.44 -0.21 0.09
CA HIS A 105 13.09 -0.35 1.39
C HIS A 105 12.76 0.87 2.24
N VAL A 106 12.56 0.66 3.55
CA VAL A 106 12.45 1.76 4.52
C VAL A 106 13.82 2.00 5.13
N SER A 107 14.29 3.24 5.11
CA SER A 107 15.53 3.69 5.76
C SER A 107 15.26 4.85 6.70
N GLU A 108 16.08 4.96 7.76
CA GLU A 108 16.09 6.14 8.61
C GLU A 108 16.72 7.33 7.87
N VAL A 109 16.16 8.52 8.06
CA VAL A 109 16.71 9.76 7.52
C VAL A 109 17.80 10.28 8.46
N HIS A 110 19.06 10.06 8.09
CA HIS A 110 20.22 10.54 8.83
C HIS A 110 20.58 11.99 8.47
N ARG A 111 21.28 12.67 9.39
CA ARG A 111 21.87 13.99 9.11
C ARG A 111 23.20 13.80 8.37
N THR A 112 23.40 14.62 7.34
CA THR A 112 24.66 14.65 6.57
C THR A 112 25.34 16.00 6.81
N TRP A 113 26.66 15.98 7.02
CA TRP A 113 27.50 17.16 7.15
C TRP A 113 28.59 17.12 6.07
N ALA A 114 29.05 18.29 5.63
CA ALA A 114 30.12 18.46 4.64
C ALA A 114 31.45 18.78 5.32
#